data_AF-A0A090LES7-F1
#
_entry.id   AF-A0A090LES7-F1
#
_cell.length_a   1.000
_cell.length_b   1.000
_cell.length_c   1.000
_cell.angle_alpha   90.00
_cell.angle_beta   90.00
_cell.angle_gamma   90.00
#
_symmetry.space_group_name_H-M   'P 1'
#
loop_
_entity.id
_entity.type
_entity.pdbx_description
1 polymer ?
#
loop_
_entity_poly.entity_id
_entity_poly.type
_entity_poly.pdbx_seq_one_letter_code
_entity_poly.pdbx_strand_id
1 'polypeptide(L)'
;MSKRMCYQSFEGMFDNGIRTISSKDTFSTHSTPKFYESNFNYIIHELNNFTFKKAIIDKEKDFLKKTMDFLYSLHDKVSIHNVTSFDLCISYVPTRKELTIEELLQKRTIPMYFTINEENILLSLTEKNFKIWFKNEIITILDLIEIYKLDNINYIIQNVINDITRRPKIGANIGKKRLENEMYSCYKRVIGLYSLITTEVMYDIQKRKGLFKELNFVKRLLEILTYSMDTLSIRYVYFITELTNHYPKTSFGSGSSKRLRDIVMRPESDFADLGISVLNSLLNIF
;
A
#
# COMPACT_ATOMS: atom_id res chain seq x y z
N MET A 1 -14.96 29.52 -8.90
CA MET A 1 -15.44 28.37 -8.11
C MET A 1 -14.64 28.30 -6.82
N SER A 2 -15.29 28.35 -5.66
CA SER A 2 -14.64 28.11 -4.37
C SER A 2 -13.98 26.72 -4.39
N LYS A 3 -12.66 26.65 -4.17
CA LYS A 3 -11.95 25.37 -4.00
C LYS A 3 -12.44 24.77 -2.67
N ARG A 4 -13.33 23.77 -2.73
CA ARG A 4 -13.74 23.02 -1.54
C ARG A 4 -12.56 22.17 -1.08
N MET A 5 -11.90 22.61 -0.02
CA MET A 5 -11.00 21.75 0.75
C MET A 5 -11.80 20.60 1.37
N CYS A 6 -11.18 19.44 1.56
CA CYS A 6 -11.82 18.27 2.14
C CYS A 6 -10.88 17.50 3.07
N TYR A 7 -11.48 16.75 4.00
CA TYR A 7 -10.83 15.58 4.56
C TYR A 7 -11.04 14.40 3.61
N GLN A 8 -10.01 13.59 3.42
CA GLN A 8 -10.20 12.33 2.71
C GLN A 8 -11.06 11.40 3.55
N SER A 9 -11.89 10.59 2.91
CA SER A 9 -12.70 9.59 3.63
C SER A 9 -12.97 8.36 2.78
N PHE A 10 -13.26 7.23 3.43
CA PHE A 10 -13.79 6.04 2.79
C PHE A 10 -14.80 5.35 3.73
N GLU A 11 -15.67 4.51 3.15
CA GLU A 11 -16.52 3.59 3.90
C GLU A 11 -15.92 2.18 3.78
N GLY A 12 -15.67 1.54 4.91
CA GLY A 12 -15.13 0.18 5.00
C GLY A 12 -16.06 -0.71 5.84
N MET A 13 -15.93 -2.02 5.69
CA MET A 13 -16.60 -2.98 6.57
C MET A 13 -15.68 -3.36 7.75
N PHE A 14 -16.20 -3.23 8.96
CA PHE A 14 -15.53 -3.46 10.25
C PHE A 14 -16.50 -4.17 11.18
N ASP A 15 -16.10 -5.26 11.86
CA ASP A 15 -16.94 -5.99 12.82
C ASP A 15 -18.42 -6.16 12.40
N ASN A 16 -18.68 -6.68 11.20
CA ASN A 16 -20.03 -6.86 10.63
C ASN A 16 -20.85 -5.57 10.38
N GLY A 17 -20.23 -4.38 10.45
CA GLY A 17 -20.86 -3.09 10.18
C GLY A 17 -20.08 -2.23 9.17
N ILE A 18 -20.73 -1.25 8.57
CA ILE A 18 -20.07 -0.26 7.70
C ILE A 18 -19.67 0.94 8.56
N ARG A 19 -18.38 1.28 8.59
CA ARG A 19 -17.89 2.50 9.25
C ARG A 19 -17.25 3.43 8.25
N THR A 20 -17.33 4.73 8.54
CA THR A 20 -16.64 5.76 7.77
C THR A 20 -15.33 6.11 8.47
N ILE A 21 -14.23 6.04 7.73
CA ILE A 21 -12.93 6.52 8.18
C ILE A 21 -12.64 7.83 7.47
N SER A 22 -12.21 8.82 8.22
CA SER A 22 -11.81 10.15 7.75
C SER A 22 -10.33 10.39 8.07
N SER A 23 -9.61 11.08 7.18
CA SER A 23 -8.24 11.51 7.47
C SER A 23 -8.15 12.50 8.63
N LYS A 24 -9.27 13.13 9.01
CA LYS A 24 -9.35 13.95 10.23
C LYS A 24 -9.01 13.14 11.48
N ASP A 25 -9.42 11.87 11.51
CA ASP A 25 -9.47 11.02 12.69
C ASP A 25 -8.35 9.95 12.70
N THR A 26 -7.36 10.09 11.82
CA THR A 26 -6.22 9.18 11.71
C THR A 26 -5.00 9.80 12.36
N PHE A 27 -4.52 9.16 13.44
CA PHE A 27 -3.40 9.63 14.25
C PHE A 27 -2.45 8.49 14.57
N SER A 28 -1.20 8.83 14.90
CA SER A 28 -0.27 7.90 15.52
C SER A 28 -0.75 7.49 16.91
N THR A 29 -0.38 6.28 17.32
CA THR A 29 -0.86 5.65 18.56
C THR A 29 0.23 5.64 19.63
N HIS A 30 -0.14 5.36 20.88
CA HIS A 30 0.84 5.11 21.95
C HIS A 30 1.45 3.70 21.88
N SER A 31 0.83 2.78 21.15
CA SER A 31 1.34 1.45 20.88
C SER A 31 1.98 1.37 19.49
N THR A 32 2.65 0.25 19.21
CA THR A 32 3.21 -0.11 17.91
C THR A 32 2.28 -1.08 17.18
N PRO A 33 1.20 -0.63 16.52
CA PRO A 33 0.31 -1.56 15.84
C PRO A 33 0.98 -2.16 14.61
N LYS A 34 0.67 -3.44 14.36
CA LYS A 34 1.14 -4.18 13.19
C LYS A 34 0.26 -3.86 11.98
N PHE A 35 0.88 -3.58 10.84
CA PHE A 35 0.18 -3.49 9.56
C PHE A 35 -0.20 -4.90 9.09
N TYR A 36 -1.34 -5.05 8.41
CA TYR A 36 -1.80 -6.32 7.86
C TYR A 36 -0.70 -6.98 7.02
N GLU A 37 -0.28 -8.16 7.46
CA GLU A 37 0.62 -9.02 6.72
C GLU A 37 -0.17 -10.19 6.17
N SER A 38 -0.04 -10.39 4.87
CA SER A 38 -0.80 -11.43 4.21
C SER A 38 -0.14 -12.79 4.29
N ASN A 39 -0.94 -13.80 4.63
CA ASN A 39 -0.55 -15.20 4.56
C ASN A 39 -0.21 -15.66 3.13
N PHE A 40 -0.71 -14.97 2.08
CA PHE A 40 -0.32 -15.26 0.70
C PHE A 40 1.16 -14.97 0.40
N ASN A 41 1.83 -14.16 1.22
CA ASN A 41 3.27 -13.94 1.05
C ASN A 41 4.05 -15.26 1.22
N TYR A 42 3.65 -16.09 2.20
CA TYR A 42 4.19 -17.42 2.40
C TYR A 42 3.82 -18.37 1.26
N ILE A 43 2.54 -18.39 0.85
CA ILE A 43 2.07 -19.25 -0.26
C ILE A 43 2.85 -18.95 -1.54
N ILE A 44 2.98 -17.67 -1.92
CA ILE A 44 3.70 -17.27 -3.14
C ILE A 44 5.19 -17.63 -3.04
N HIS A 45 5.81 -17.50 -1.86
CA HIS A 45 7.20 -17.90 -1.64
C HIS A 45 7.40 -19.41 -1.85
N GLU A 46 6.62 -20.24 -1.16
CA GLU A 46 6.67 -21.70 -1.30
C GLU A 46 6.38 -22.15 -2.73
N LEU A 47 5.38 -21.53 -3.36
CA LEU A 47 4.98 -21.82 -4.73
C LEU A 47 6.08 -21.47 -5.74
N ASN A 48 6.74 -20.33 -5.58
CA ASN A 48 7.88 -19.94 -6.40
C ASN A 48 9.04 -20.93 -6.26
N ASN A 49 9.40 -21.31 -5.04
CA ASN A 49 10.46 -22.28 -4.80
C ASN A 49 10.13 -23.65 -5.40
N PHE A 50 8.89 -24.12 -5.20
CA PHE A 50 8.43 -25.38 -5.75
C PHE A 50 8.44 -25.36 -7.28
N THR A 51 7.90 -24.30 -7.89
CA THR A 51 7.84 -24.16 -9.34
C THR A 51 9.24 -24.07 -9.93
N PHE A 52 10.14 -23.28 -9.34
CA PHE A 52 11.54 -23.19 -9.76
C PHE A 52 12.23 -24.56 -9.72
N LYS A 53 12.07 -25.30 -8.62
CA LYS A 53 12.61 -26.66 -8.49
C LYS A 53 12.07 -27.59 -9.58
N LYS A 54 10.75 -27.67 -9.75
CA LYS A 54 10.14 -28.61 -10.70
C LYS A 54 10.42 -28.25 -12.16
N ALA A 55 10.39 -26.97 -12.47
CA ALA A 55 10.50 -26.46 -13.82
C ALA A 55 11.96 -26.35 -14.30
N ILE A 56 12.88 -25.89 -13.45
CA ILE A 56 14.26 -25.55 -13.83
C ILE A 56 15.25 -26.64 -13.40
N ILE A 57 15.16 -27.12 -12.17
CA ILE A 57 16.10 -28.10 -11.61
C ILE A 57 15.73 -29.51 -12.10
N ASP A 58 14.51 -29.95 -11.79
CA ASP A 58 14.05 -31.30 -12.09
C ASP A 58 13.63 -31.46 -13.57
N LYS A 59 13.38 -30.35 -14.28
CA LYS A 59 12.91 -30.29 -15.68
C LYS A 59 11.72 -31.23 -15.94
N GLU A 60 10.77 -31.27 -15.00
CA GLU A 60 9.61 -32.15 -15.11
C GLU A 60 8.67 -31.70 -16.23
N LYS A 61 8.24 -32.65 -17.08
CA LYS A 61 7.32 -32.35 -18.20
C LYS A 61 5.94 -31.88 -17.74
N ASP A 62 5.44 -32.42 -16.63
CA ASP A 62 4.11 -32.10 -16.07
C ASP A 62 4.18 -31.10 -14.90
N PHE A 63 5.24 -30.29 -14.83
CA PHE A 63 5.46 -29.42 -13.67
C PHE A 63 4.29 -28.45 -13.43
N LEU A 64 3.61 -27.94 -14.47
CA LEU A 64 2.43 -27.06 -14.31
C LEU A 64 1.34 -27.75 -13.48
N LYS A 65 1.00 -28.99 -13.82
CA LYS A 65 -0.01 -29.76 -13.09
C LYS A 65 0.41 -29.95 -11.64
N LYS A 66 1.68 -30.32 -11.39
CA LYS A 66 2.20 -30.50 -10.03
C LYS A 66 2.28 -29.20 -9.24
N THR A 67 2.59 -28.08 -9.89
CA THR A 67 2.55 -26.75 -9.27
C THR A 67 1.12 -26.40 -8.86
N MET A 68 0.13 -26.69 -9.70
CA MET A 68 -1.28 -26.51 -9.36
C MET A 68 -1.71 -27.41 -8.19
N ASP A 69 -1.33 -28.69 -8.21
CA ASP A 69 -1.66 -29.64 -7.14
C ASP A 69 -1.02 -29.22 -5.80
N PHE A 70 0.26 -28.80 -5.82
CA PHE A 70 0.96 -28.28 -4.64
C PHE A 70 0.28 -27.02 -4.10
N LEU A 71 -0.15 -26.15 -5.01
CA LEU A 71 -0.84 -24.92 -4.66
C LEU A 71 -2.19 -25.15 -3.98
N TYR A 72 -3.03 -26.06 -4.50
CA TYR A 72 -4.27 -26.44 -3.83
C TYR A 72 -3.99 -26.96 -2.41
N SER A 73 -2.93 -27.76 -2.24
CA SER A 73 -2.53 -28.28 -0.93
C SER A 73 -2.05 -27.21 0.06
N LEU A 74 -1.52 -26.08 -0.43
CA LEU A 74 -1.11 -24.94 0.39
C LEU A 74 -2.31 -24.08 0.77
N HIS A 75 -3.21 -23.84 -0.17
CA HIS A 75 -4.42 -23.04 0.05
C HIS A 75 -5.28 -23.65 1.17
N ASP A 76 -5.47 -24.98 1.16
CA ASP A 76 -6.27 -25.68 2.19
C ASP A 76 -5.64 -25.63 3.59
N LYS A 77 -4.34 -25.37 3.69
CA LYS A 77 -3.60 -25.28 4.96
C LYS A 77 -3.54 -23.87 5.52
N VAL A 78 -3.85 -22.84 4.73
CA VAL A 78 -3.77 -21.45 5.16
C VAL A 78 -5.15 -20.97 5.59
N SER A 79 -5.38 -20.93 6.90
CA SER A 79 -6.50 -20.18 7.45
C SER A 79 -6.24 -18.69 7.25
N ILE A 80 -7.12 -18.00 6.53
CA ILE A 80 -7.14 -16.54 6.58
C ILE A 80 -7.65 -16.19 7.97
N HIS A 81 -6.74 -15.83 8.89
CA HIS A 81 -7.16 -15.33 10.19
C HIS A 81 -7.97 -14.06 9.98
N ASN A 82 -9.19 -14.03 10.53
CA ASN A 82 -10.13 -12.91 10.44
C ASN A 82 -9.65 -11.65 11.17
N VAL A 83 -8.42 -11.63 11.68
CA VAL A 83 -7.88 -10.47 12.37
C VAL A 83 -7.23 -9.57 11.35
N THR A 84 -8.06 -8.81 10.67
CA THR A 84 -7.62 -7.53 10.20
C THR A 84 -7.28 -6.66 11.39
N SER A 85 -6.14 -5.97 11.36
CA SER A 85 -5.77 -4.88 12.28
C SER A 85 -6.76 -3.69 12.27
N PHE A 86 -7.96 -3.86 11.71
CA PHE A 86 -8.95 -2.81 11.48
C PHE A 86 -9.71 -2.37 12.72
N ASP A 87 -9.73 -3.19 13.76
CA ASP A 87 -10.35 -2.83 15.01
C ASP A 87 -9.28 -2.56 16.05
N LEU A 88 -9.28 -1.30 16.49
CA LEU A 88 -8.96 -0.87 17.84
C LEU A 88 -7.83 -1.65 18.50
N CYS A 89 -6.63 -1.05 18.52
CA CYS A 89 -5.60 -1.30 19.54
C CYS A 89 -5.79 -2.66 20.19
N ILE A 90 -5.48 -3.74 19.46
CA ILE A 90 -5.64 -5.11 19.98
C ILE A 90 -4.84 -5.13 21.28
N SER A 91 -5.59 -5.04 22.38
CA SER A 91 -5.15 -4.96 23.77
C SER A 91 -3.67 -4.61 23.96
N TYR A 92 -3.30 -3.33 24.14
CA TYR A 92 -2.10 -2.81 24.85
C TYR A 92 -0.73 -3.53 24.74
N VAL A 93 -0.54 -4.51 23.85
CA VAL A 93 0.70 -5.26 23.72
C VAL A 93 1.46 -4.62 22.58
N PRO A 94 2.61 -3.98 22.86
CA PRO A 94 3.48 -3.47 21.81
C PRO A 94 3.86 -4.63 20.88
N THR A 95 3.57 -4.53 19.58
CA THR A 95 3.93 -5.62 18.65
C THR A 95 5.40 -5.54 18.23
N ARG A 96 6.06 -4.40 18.49
CA ARG A 96 7.49 -4.17 18.26
C ARG A 96 8.05 -3.09 19.19
N LYS A 97 9.37 -3.03 19.27
CA LYS A 97 10.13 -1.89 19.82
C LYS A 97 10.00 -0.67 18.90
N GLU A 98 10.01 0.53 19.49
CA GLU A 98 10.13 1.79 18.73
C GLU A 98 11.46 1.85 18.00
N LEU A 99 11.42 2.42 16.80
CA LEU A 99 12.57 2.53 15.90
C LEU A 99 13.48 3.70 16.28
N THR A 100 14.78 3.53 16.08
CA THR A 100 15.75 4.63 16.17
C THR A 100 15.62 5.58 14.96
N ILE A 101 16.28 6.74 15.01
CA ILE A 101 16.31 7.68 13.89
C ILE A 101 16.86 7.02 12.62
N GLU A 102 17.94 6.23 12.75
CA GLU A 102 18.56 5.53 11.63
C GLU A 102 17.60 4.52 11.01
N GLU A 103 16.89 3.74 11.83
CA GLU A 103 15.87 2.80 11.38
C GLU A 103 14.64 3.51 10.79
N LEU A 104 14.31 4.69 11.30
CA LEU A 104 13.22 5.51 10.78
C LEU A 104 13.50 6.01 9.37
N LEU A 105 14.76 6.34 9.07
CA LEU A 105 15.18 6.82 7.75
C LEU A 105 15.37 5.71 6.70
N GLN A 106 15.39 4.44 7.10
CA GLN A 106 15.57 3.32 6.18
C GLN A 106 14.27 2.98 5.42
N LYS A 107 14.45 2.48 4.20
CA LYS A 107 13.36 1.88 3.42
C LYS A 107 12.91 0.57 4.09
N ARG A 108 11.60 0.35 4.13
CA ARG A 108 10.99 -0.87 4.71
C ARG A 108 10.41 -1.76 3.63
N THR A 109 10.12 -3.00 4.02
CA THR A 109 9.50 -4.00 3.15
C THR A 109 7.99 -3.89 3.09
N ILE A 110 7.35 -3.48 4.21
CA ILE A 110 5.91 -3.29 4.33
C ILE A 110 5.59 -1.94 5.00
N PRO A 111 4.44 -1.32 4.69
CA PRO A 111 3.99 -0.14 5.41
C PRO A 111 3.87 -0.42 6.91
N MET A 112 4.03 0.63 7.71
CA MET A 112 3.90 0.53 9.16
C MET A 112 3.20 1.75 9.73
N TYR A 113 2.59 1.58 10.89
CA TYR A 113 2.11 2.70 11.68
C TYR A 113 3.21 3.15 12.66
N PHE A 114 3.29 4.46 12.86
CA PHE A 114 4.24 5.07 13.78
C PHE A 114 3.59 5.32 15.12
N THR A 115 4.39 5.27 16.18
CA THR A 115 3.98 5.76 17.48
C THR A 115 4.03 7.28 17.52
N ILE A 116 3.41 7.89 18.53
CA ILE A 116 3.51 9.33 18.78
C ILE A 116 4.97 9.76 18.98
N ASN A 117 5.80 8.94 19.63
CA ASN A 117 7.22 9.26 19.82
C ASN A 117 7.99 9.23 18.50
N GLU A 118 7.76 8.22 17.67
CA GLU A 118 8.37 8.11 16.34
C GLU A 118 7.92 9.25 15.42
N GLU A 119 6.64 9.62 15.47
CA GLU A 119 6.13 10.80 14.75
C GLU A 119 6.85 12.06 15.21
N ASN A 120 7.01 12.29 16.53
CA ASN A 120 7.72 13.46 17.04
C ASN A 120 9.18 13.51 16.59
N ILE A 121 9.86 12.36 16.56
CA ILE A 121 11.22 12.25 16.03
C ILE A 121 11.24 12.67 14.56
N LEU A 122 10.35 12.11 13.75
CA LEU A 122 10.26 12.41 12.32
C LEU A 122 9.93 13.89 12.05
N LEU A 123 9.02 14.49 12.82
CA LEU A 123 8.65 15.90 12.72
C LEU A 123 9.83 16.83 13.02
N SER A 124 10.75 16.42 13.90
CA SER A 124 11.93 17.18 14.29
C SER A 124 13.07 17.15 13.25
N LEU A 125 12.96 16.28 12.23
CA LEU A 125 14.00 16.14 11.21
C LEU A 125 14.18 17.41 10.36
N THR A 126 15.39 17.62 9.87
CA THR A 126 15.65 18.62 8.83
C THR A 126 14.83 18.33 7.57
N GLU A 127 14.54 19.34 6.74
CA GLU A 127 13.82 19.15 5.47
C GLU A 127 14.42 18.01 4.63
N LYS A 128 15.75 17.98 4.50
CA LYS A 128 16.47 16.95 3.77
C LYS A 128 16.17 15.55 4.29
N ASN A 129 16.27 15.33 5.60
CA ASN A 129 16.04 14.02 6.20
C ASN A 129 14.56 13.63 6.18
N PHE A 130 13.66 14.60 6.36
CA PHE A 130 12.23 14.38 6.23
C PHE A 130 11.84 13.95 4.82
N LYS A 131 12.40 14.59 3.78
CA LYS A 131 12.22 14.17 2.38
C LYS A 131 12.72 12.74 2.13
N ILE A 132 13.86 12.35 2.71
CA ILE A 132 14.38 10.97 2.59
C ILE A 132 13.38 9.97 3.18
N TRP A 133 12.93 10.22 4.42
CA TRP A 133 11.91 9.39 5.05
C TRP A 133 10.64 9.32 4.21
N PHE A 134 10.13 10.48 3.78
CA PHE A 134 8.88 10.56 3.03
C PHE A 134 8.96 9.79 1.70
N LYS A 135 10.07 9.91 0.97
CA LYS A 135 10.34 9.09 -0.24
C LYS A 135 10.32 7.60 0.08
N ASN A 136 10.99 7.17 1.13
CA ASN A 136 11.03 5.77 1.53
C ASN A 136 9.66 5.23 1.95
N GLU A 137 8.85 6.05 2.61
CA GLU A 137 7.48 5.71 2.98
C GLU A 137 6.60 5.51 1.73
N ILE A 138 6.67 6.44 0.77
CA ILE A 138 5.95 6.34 -0.50
C ILE A 138 6.41 5.13 -1.31
N ILE A 139 7.72 4.86 -1.39
CA ILE A 139 8.25 3.67 -2.07
C ILE A 139 7.67 2.40 -1.45
N THR A 140 7.62 2.32 -0.13
CA THR A 140 7.10 1.15 0.59
C THR A 140 5.61 0.92 0.27
N ILE A 141 4.82 1.99 0.23
CA ILE A 141 3.40 1.93 -0.15
C ILE A 141 3.24 1.51 -1.62
N LEU A 142 4.03 2.07 -2.53
CA LEU A 142 3.97 1.76 -3.97
C LEU A 142 4.41 0.32 -4.26
N ASP A 143 5.45 -0.16 -3.58
CA ASP A 143 5.90 -1.55 -3.68
C ASP A 143 4.78 -2.50 -3.24
N LEU A 144 4.00 -2.17 -2.19
CA LEU A 144 2.84 -2.99 -1.80
C LEU A 144 1.73 -2.95 -2.86
N ILE A 145 1.39 -1.78 -3.40
CA ILE A 145 0.38 -1.64 -4.46
C ILE A 145 0.78 -2.45 -5.70
N GLU A 146 2.06 -2.47 -6.05
CA GLU A 146 2.59 -3.19 -7.21
C GLU A 146 2.30 -4.69 -7.15
N ILE A 147 2.28 -5.29 -5.95
CA ILE A 147 1.95 -6.71 -5.75
C ILE A 147 0.48 -7.02 -6.09
N TYR A 148 -0.41 -6.02 -6.00
CA TYR A 148 -1.84 -6.16 -6.28
C TYR A 148 -2.28 -5.51 -7.61
N LYS A 149 -1.32 -4.96 -8.35
CA LYS A 149 -1.57 -4.30 -9.64
C LYS A 149 -2.01 -5.33 -10.69
N LEU A 150 -2.97 -4.93 -11.53
CA LEU A 150 -3.30 -5.65 -12.76
C LEU A 150 -2.44 -5.11 -13.92
N ASP A 151 -1.80 -6.01 -14.66
CA ASP A 151 -0.83 -5.63 -15.70
C ASP A 151 -1.42 -4.82 -16.86
N ASN A 152 -2.72 -4.96 -17.13
CA ASN A 152 -3.39 -4.25 -18.21
C ASN A 152 -3.77 -2.80 -17.87
N ILE A 153 -3.62 -2.36 -16.61
CA ILE A 153 -3.87 -0.99 -16.19
C ILE A 153 -2.55 -0.20 -16.31
N ASN A 154 -2.60 0.93 -17.02
CA ASN A 154 -1.46 1.83 -17.10
C ASN A 154 -1.44 2.79 -15.91
N TYR A 155 -0.51 2.57 -14.99
CA TYR A 155 -0.33 3.39 -13.80
C TYR A 155 0.48 4.65 -14.15
N ILE A 156 -0.24 5.72 -14.49
CA ILE A 156 0.31 7.01 -14.90
C ILE A 156 0.20 8.05 -13.78
N ILE A 157 1.13 9.01 -13.76
CA ILE A 157 1.00 10.25 -12.97
C ILE A 157 -0.23 11.00 -13.48
N GLN A 158 -1.09 11.41 -12.56
CA GLN A 158 -2.26 12.21 -12.90
C GLN A 158 -2.03 13.68 -12.58
N ASN A 159 -2.63 14.55 -13.38
CA ASN A 159 -2.59 16.00 -13.17
C ASN A 159 -3.86 16.53 -12.48
N VAL A 160 -4.71 15.63 -11.96
CA VAL A 160 -6.01 15.98 -11.34
C VAL A 160 -6.16 15.33 -9.96
N ILE A 161 -6.87 16.01 -9.06
CA ILE A 161 -7.04 15.62 -7.65
C ILE A 161 -8.34 14.87 -7.37
N ASN A 162 -9.06 14.41 -8.40
CA ASN A 162 -10.39 13.79 -8.26
C ASN A 162 -10.40 12.65 -7.25
N ASP A 163 -9.35 11.83 -7.25
CA ASP A 163 -9.24 10.67 -6.38
C ASP A 163 -9.01 11.05 -4.91
N ILE A 164 -8.50 12.24 -4.59
CA ILE A 164 -8.39 12.73 -3.21
C ILE A 164 -9.78 13.01 -2.63
N THR A 165 -10.63 13.70 -3.42
CA THR A 165 -11.98 14.10 -3.00
C THR A 165 -13.01 12.97 -3.05
N ARG A 166 -12.71 11.88 -3.78
CA ARG A 166 -13.60 10.73 -3.90
C ARG A 166 -13.77 10.05 -2.54
N ARG A 167 -14.92 9.43 -2.28
CA ARG A 167 -15.15 8.60 -1.09
C ARG A 167 -15.44 7.16 -1.50
N PRO A 168 -14.43 6.27 -1.50
CA PRO A 168 -14.64 4.88 -1.89
C PRO A 168 -15.49 4.14 -0.86
N LYS A 169 -16.18 3.10 -1.32
CA LYS A 169 -16.99 2.20 -0.49
C LYS A 169 -16.52 0.77 -0.71
N ILE A 170 -15.89 0.21 0.33
CA ILE A 170 -15.29 -1.13 0.35
C ILE A 170 -16.10 -1.98 1.34
N GLY A 171 -17.12 -2.66 0.84
CA GLY A 171 -17.97 -3.56 1.64
C GLY A 171 -17.66 -5.04 1.36
N ALA A 172 -18.23 -5.96 2.16
CA ALA A 172 -17.95 -7.41 2.05
C ALA A 172 -18.16 -8.01 0.64
N ASN A 173 -19.11 -7.48 -0.12
CA ASN A 173 -19.47 -8.02 -1.45
C ASN A 173 -18.82 -7.24 -2.60
N ILE A 174 -17.73 -6.51 -2.35
CA ILE A 174 -17.02 -5.80 -3.41
C ILE A 174 -16.35 -6.80 -4.36
N GLY A 175 -16.74 -6.77 -5.64
CA GLY A 175 -16.17 -7.69 -6.63
C GLY A 175 -14.72 -7.34 -7.02
N LYS A 176 -13.98 -8.34 -7.51
CA LYS A 176 -12.58 -8.24 -7.98
C LYS A 176 -12.30 -6.99 -8.83
N LYS A 177 -13.05 -6.79 -9.93
CA LYS A 177 -12.87 -5.62 -10.83
C LYS A 177 -13.00 -4.28 -10.12
N ARG A 178 -13.88 -4.20 -9.11
CA ARG A 178 -14.05 -2.96 -8.34
C ARG A 178 -12.87 -2.76 -7.40
N LEU A 179 -12.39 -3.80 -6.72
CA LEU A 179 -11.17 -3.72 -5.91
C LEU A 179 -9.93 -3.31 -6.73
N GLU A 180 -9.77 -3.84 -7.93
CA GLU A 180 -8.68 -3.45 -8.85
C GLU A 180 -8.73 -1.94 -9.17
N ASN A 181 -9.92 -1.42 -9.49
CA ASN A 181 -10.12 0.01 -9.73
C ASN A 181 -9.88 0.85 -8.47
N GLU A 182 -10.27 0.35 -7.31
CA GLU A 182 -10.02 1.02 -6.03
C GLU A 182 -8.53 1.03 -5.67
N MET A 183 -7.80 -0.05 -5.97
CA MET A 183 -6.35 -0.11 -5.83
C MET A 183 -5.64 0.90 -6.75
N TYR A 184 -6.06 1.00 -8.01
CA TYR A 184 -5.54 2.04 -8.91
C TYR A 184 -5.89 3.45 -8.43
N SER A 185 -7.07 3.65 -7.87
CA SER A 185 -7.46 4.93 -7.27
C SER A 185 -6.64 5.26 -6.02
N CYS A 186 -6.31 4.25 -5.21
CA CYS A 186 -5.41 4.39 -4.06
C CYS A 186 -4.01 4.81 -4.51
N TYR A 187 -3.47 4.20 -5.57
CA TYR A 187 -2.21 4.64 -6.19
C TYR A 187 -2.23 6.14 -6.53
N LYS A 188 -3.29 6.63 -7.15
CA LYS A 188 -3.37 8.06 -7.50
C LYS A 188 -3.40 8.97 -6.29
N ARG A 189 -4.04 8.55 -5.18
CA ARG A 189 -3.96 9.27 -3.90
C ARG A 189 -2.53 9.31 -3.37
N VAL A 190 -1.81 8.20 -3.42
CA VAL A 190 -0.40 8.11 -3.03
C VAL A 190 0.45 9.08 -3.84
N ILE A 191 0.26 9.12 -5.17
CA ILE A 191 0.97 10.07 -6.03
C ILE A 191 0.58 11.52 -5.73
N GLY A 192 -0.70 11.77 -5.45
CA GLY A 192 -1.18 13.06 -4.96
C GLY A 192 -0.46 13.48 -3.68
N LEU A 193 -0.39 12.62 -2.67
CA LEU A 193 0.35 12.94 -1.44
C LEU A 193 1.84 13.13 -1.70
N TYR A 194 2.47 12.26 -2.50
CA TYR A 194 3.89 12.38 -2.85
C TYR A 194 4.22 13.73 -3.49
N SER A 195 3.31 14.29 -4.29
CA SER A 195 3.50 15.60 -4.91
C SER A 195 3.68 16.75 -3.92
N LEU A 196 3.27 16.60 -2.65
CA LEU A 196 3.56 17.57 -1.59
C LEU A 196 5.05 17.70 -1.28
N ILE A 197 5.90 16.83 -1.84
CA ILE A 197 7.37 16.93 -1.71
C ILE A 197 7.94 18.23 -2.28
N THR A 198 7.23 18.89 -3.19
CA THR A 198 7.63 20.15 -3.81
C THR A 198 7.12 21.39 -3.07
N THR A 199 6.41 21.21 -1.95
CA THR A 199 5.71 22.31 -1.27
C THR A 199 6.26 22.54 0.13
N GLU A 200 5.75 23.58 0.78
CA GLU A 200 6.12 23.96 2.13
C GLU A 200 5.81 22.91 3.20
N VAL A 201 5.01 21.89 2.88
CA VAL A 201 4.75 20.74 3.74
C VAL A 201 6.05 20.07 4.16
N MET A 202 7.10 20.14 3.35
CA MET A 202 8.38 19.51 3.66
C MET A 202 9.19 20.23 4.73
N TYR A 203 8.91 21.49 5.05
CA TYR A 203 9.66 22.26 6.06
C TYR A 203 8.79 22.85 7.19
N ASP A 204 7.47 22.96 7.01
CA ASP A 204 6.55 23.42 8.06
C ASP A 204 6.06 22.25 8.94
N ILE A 205 6.36 22.32 10.24
CA ILE A 205 6.04 21.25 11.21
C ILE A 205 4.53 20.98 11.32
N GLN A 206 3.67 22.00 11.29
CA GLN A 206 2.22 21.79 11.39
C GLN A 206 1.69 21.11 10.14
N LYS A 207 2.19 21.52 8.98
CA LYS A 207 1.84 20.89 7.70
C LYS A 207 2.32 19.44 7.62
N ARG A 208 3.51 19.14 8.16
CA ARG A 208 4.01 17.76 8.29
C ARG A 208 3.09 16.89 9.15
N LYS A 209 2.56 17.40 10.28
CA LYS A 209 1.55 16.68 11.07
C LYS A 209 0.31 16.38 10.24
N GLY A 210 -0.13 17.34 9.43
CA GLY A 210 -1.18 17.13 8.43
C GLY A 210 -0.89 15.98 7.49
N LEU A 211 0.31 15.95 6.92
CA LEU A 211 0.77 14.88 6.03
C LEU A 211 0.79 13.50 6.72
N PHE A 212 1.18 13.42 8.00
CA PHE A 212 1.11 12.17 8.77
C PHE A 212 -0.32 11.61 8.84
N LYS A 213 -1.31 12.47 9.10
CA LYS A 213 -2.71 12.05 9.10
C LYS A 213 -3.11 11.50 7.74
N GLU A 214 -2.76 12.20 6.66
CA GLU A 214 -3.09 11.77 5.30
C GLU A 214 -2.39 10.46 4.90
N LEU A 215 -1.14 10.26 5.34
CA LEU A 215 -0.42 9.00 5.16
C LEU A 215 -1.05 7.85 5.97
N ASN A 216 -1.41 8.09 7.23
CA ASN A 216 -2.09 7.09 8.06
C ASN A 216 -3.46 6.71 7.49
N PHE A 217 -4.18 7.68 6.92
CA PHE A 217 -5.42 7.43 6.17
C PHE A 217 -5.18 6.51 4.96
N VAL A 218 -4.18 6.83 4.13
CA VAL A 218 -3.86 6.01 2.95
C VAL A 218 -3.42 4.60 3.35
N LYS A 219 -2.64 4.45 4.43
CA LYS A 219 -2.27 3.14 4.98
C LYS A 219 -3.49 2.32 5.36
N ARG A 220 -4.44 2.90 6.11
CA ARG A 220 -5.69 2.21 6.49
C ARG A 220 -6.50 1.81 5.26
N LEU A 221 -6.63 2.70 4.29
CA LEU A 221 -7.31 2.39 3.03
C LEU A 221 -6.64 1.23 2.29
N LEU A 222 -5.30 1.29 2.17
CA LEU A 222 -4.51 0.27 1.49
C LEU A 222 -4.62 -1.08 2.19
N GLU A 223 -4.55 -1.08 3.52
CA GLU A 223 -4.68 -2.27 4.35
C GLU A 223 -6.04 -2.96 4.12
N ILE A 224 -7.14 -2.20 4.08
CA ILE A 224 -8.49 -2.74 3.79
C ILE A 224 -8.58 -3.31 2.38
N LEU A 225 -7.97 -2.62 1.41
CA LEU A 225 -7.91 -3.10 0.04
C LEU A 225 -7.12 -4.40 -0.06
N THR A 226 -5.92 -4.46 0.52
CA THR A 226 -5.09 -5.68 0.46
C THR A 226 -5.77 -6.85 1.14
N TYR A 227 -6.37 -6.65 2.31
CA TYR A 227 -7.17 -7.69 2.96
C TYR A 227 -8.34 -8.16 2.08
N SER A 228 -9.14 -7.23 1.55
CA SER A 228 -10.30 -7.58 0.71
C SER A 228 -9.89 -8.26 -0.60
N MET A 229 -8.73 -7.91 -1.15
CA MET A 229 -8.19 -8.57 -2.34
C MET A 229 -7.65 -9.97 -2.03
N ASP A 230 -7.10 -10.17 -0.84
CA ASP A 230 -6.63 -11.47 -0.37
C ASP A 230 -7.78 -12.42 -0.01
N THR A 231 -8.87 -11.95 0.59
CA THR A 231 -10.07 -12.79 0.81
C THR A 231 -10.67 -13.31 -0.49
N LEU A 232 -10.50 -12.58 -1.60
CA LEU A 232 -10.86 -13.00 -2.95
C LEU A 232 -9.71 -13.69 -3.71
N SER A 233 -8.58 -13.96 -3.05
CA SER A 233 -7.41 -14.62 -3.64
C SER A 233 -6.93 -13.97 -4.94
N ILE A 234 -7.00 -12.64 -5.06
CA ILE A 234 -6.70 -11.96 -6.34
C ILE A 234 -5.25 -12.17 -6.76
N ARG A 235 -4.30 -12.03 -5.83
CA ARG A 235 -2.87 -12.23 -6.12
C ARG A 235 -2.54 -13.65 -6.55
N TYR A 236 -3.23 -14.61 -5.96
CA TYR A 236 -3.17 -16.01 -6.39
C TYR A 236 -3.60 -16.15 -7.86
N VAL A 237 -4.75 -15.54 -8.22
CA VAL A 237 -5.26 -15.62 -9.59
C VAL A 237 -4.29 -14.99 -10.58
N TYR A 238 -3.68 -13.86 -10.23
CA TYR A 238 -2.67 -13.21 -11.06
C TYR A 238 -1.44 -14.08 -11.25
N PHE A 239 -0.89 -14.61 -10.17
CA PHE A 239 0.27 -15.48 -10.22
C PHE A 239 0.05 -16.68 -11.15
N ILE A 240 -1.08 -17.38 -11.00
CA ILE A 240 -1.42 -18.53 -11.86
C ILE A 240 -1.58 -18.12 -13.32
N THR A 241 -2.23 -16.99 -13.57
CA THR A 241 -2.42 -16.47 -14.93
C THR A 241 -1.07 -16.15 -15.57
N GLU A 242 -0.19 -15.47 -14.85
CA GLU A 242 1.14 -15.11 -15.33
C GLU A 242 1.99 -16.35 -15.62
N LEU A 243 2.02 -17.29 -14.66
CA LEU A 243 2.75 -18.55 -14.78
C LEU A 243 2.27 -19.36 -15.99
N THR A 244 0.95 -19.48 -16.18
CA THR A 244 0.36 -20.26 -17.29
C THR A 244 0.62 -19.60 -18.65
N ASN A 245 0.53 -18.26 -18.72
CA ASN A 245 0.64 -17.55 -19.99
C ASN A 245 2.09 -17.37 -20.48
N HIS A 246 3.04 -17.24 -19.56
CA HIS A 246 4.39 -16.82 -19.92
C HIS A 246 5.45 -17.92 -19.74
N TYR A 247 5.16 -19.01 -19.03
CA TYR A 247 6.08 -20.16 -19.01
C TYR A 247 6.03 -20.95 -20.33
N PRO A 248 7.16 -21.45 -20.89
CA PRO A 248 8.55 -21.32 -20.44
C PRO A 248 9.27 -20.07 -20.98
N LYS A 249 8.55 -19.18 -21.66
CA LYS A 249 9.12 -18.11 -22.49
C LYS A 249 9.67 -16.93 -21.69
N THR A 250 9.29 -16.77 -20.43
CA THR A 250 9.79 -15.72 -19.53
C THR A 250 10.64 -16.28 -18.41
N SER A 251 11.77 -15.64 -18.14
CA SER A 251 12.48 -15.79 -16.86
C SER A 251 11.51 -15.50 -15.71
N PHE A 252 11.47 -16.36 -14.70
CA PHE A 252 10.76 -16.07 -13.44
C PHE A 252 11.13 -14.65 -12.97
N GLY A 253 10.14 -13.77 -12.84
CA GLY A 253 10.35 -12.38 -12.42
C GLY A 253 10.52 -11.33 -13.52
N SER A 254 10.20 -11.63 -14.80
CA SER A 254 10.15 -10.61 -15.86
C SER A 254 8.89 -9.74 -15.78
N GLY A 255 8.70 -9.05 -14.65
CA GLY A 255 7.71 -7.97 -14.58
C GLY A 255 8.08 -6.86 -15.58
N SER A 256 7.10 -5.99 -15.90
CA SER A 256 7.36 -4.81 -16.74
C SER A 256 8.57 -4.03 -16.22
N SER A 257 9.49 -3.61 -17.09
CA SER A 257 10.74 -2.93 -16.72
C SER A 257 10.58 -1.62 -15.93
N LYS A 258 9.34 -1.12 -15.77
CA LYS A 258 9.02 0.08 -14.98
C LYS A 258 8.23 -0.32 -13.73
N ARG A 259 8.88 -0.21 -12.57
CA ARG A 259 8.25 -0.43 -11.26
C ARG A 259 7.48 0.82 -10.83
N LEU A 260 6.44 0.66 -10.01
CA LEU A 260 5.65 1.80 -9.54
C LEU A 260 6.50 2.77 -8.73
N ARG A 261 7.44 2.25 -7.93
CA ARG A 261 8.37 3.05 -7.14
C ARG A 261 9.32 3.93 -7.95
N ASP A 262 9.55 3.64 -9.24
CA ASP A 262 10.46 4.41 -10.09
C ASP A 262 9.97 5.85 -10.27
N ILE A 263 8.69 6.11 -9.98
CA ILE A 263 8.10 7.45 -9.93
C ILE A 263 8.82 8.37 -8.93
N VAL A 264 9.35 7.82 -7.84
CA VAL A 264 10.05 8.59 -6.78
C VAL A 264 11.46 8.99 -7.21
N MET A 265 11.97 8.39 -8.29
CA MET A 265 13.26 8.71 -8.91
C MET A 265 13.14 9.82 -9.96
N ARG A 266 11.92 10.23 -10.32
CA ARG A 266 11.71 11.36 -11.24
C ARG A 266 12.09 12.69 -10.58
N PRO A 267 12.41 13.72 -11.37
CA PRO A 267 12.61 15.07 -10.86
C PRO A 267 11.40 15.54 -10.05
N GLU A 268 11.63 16.14 -8.87
CA GLU A 268 10.54 16.67 -8.03
C GLU A 268 9.71 17.71 -8.80
N SER A 269 10.32 18.47 -9.72
CA SER A 269 9.64 19.44 -10.59
C SER A 269 8.46 18.87 -11.38
N ASP A 270 8.49 17.58 -11.72
CA ASP A 270 7.40 16.91 -12.47
C ASP A 270 6.09 16.86 -11.66
N PHE A 271 6.16 17.10 -10.35
CA PHE A 271 5.03 17.02 -9.43
C PHE A 271 4.54 18.39 -8.94
N ALA A 272 5.19 19.50 -9.32
CA ALA A 272 4.95 20.81 -8.73
C ALA A 272 3.49 21.28 -8.84
N ASP A 273 2.91 21.20 -10.04
CA ASP A 273 1.52 21.61 -10.29
C ASP A 273 0.51 20.76 -9.51
N LEU A 274 0.77 19.45 -9.45
CA LEU A 274 -0.03 18.53 -8.64
C LEU A 274 0.12 18.87 -7.15
N GLY A 275 1.33 19.13 -6.68
CA GLY A 275 1.64 19.50 -5.29
C GLY A 275 0.85 20.72 -4.85
N ILE A 276 0.83 21.78 -5.67
CA ILE A 276 0.03 22.99 -5.40
C ILE A 276 -1.47 22.66 -5.38
N SER A 277 -1.93 21.81 -6.29
CA SER A 277 -3.35 21.42 -6.36
C SER A 277 -3.77 20.62 -5.13
N VAL A 278 -2.93 19.67 -4.68
CA VAL A 278 -3.17 18.83 -3.51
C VAL A 278 -3.11 19.63 -2.23
N LEU A 279 -2.09 20.47 -2.07
CA LEU A 279 -1.93 21.40 -0.95
C LEU A 279 -3.20 22.24 -0.75
N ASN A 280 -3.77 22.77 -1.84
CA ASN A 280 -4.98 23.59 -1.81
C ASN A 280 -6.29 22.79 -1.64
N SER A 281 -6.23 21.46 -1.49
CA SER A 281 -7.40 20.59 -1.42
C SER A 281 -7.57 19.85 -0.09
N LEU A 282 -6.48 19.66 0.67
CA LEU A 282 -6.50 18.83 1.89
C LEU A 282 -6.60 19.70 3.15
N LEU A 283 -7.70 19.56 3.90
CA LEU A 283 -7.92 20.32 5.13
C LEU A 283 -6.89 20.04 6.23
N ASN A 284 -6.34 18.83 6.31
CA ASN A 284 -5.33 18.50 7.32
C ASN A 284 -4.00 19.23 7.12
N ILE A 285 -3.73 19.75 5.92
CA ILE A 285 -2.47 20.44 5.60
C ILE A 285 -2.52 21.92 6.04
N PHE A 286 -3.68 22.45 6.44
CA PHE A 286 -3.85 23.83 6.91
C PHE A 286 -3.82 23.96 8.42
#